data_AF-A0A7Y2VBV6-F1
#
_entry.id   AF-A0A7Y2VBV6-F1
#
_cell.length_a   1.000
_cell.length_b   1.000
_cell.length_c   1.000
_cell.angle_alpha   90.00
_cell.angle_beta   90.00
_cell.angle_gamma   90.00
#
_symmetry.space_group_name_H-M   'P 1'
#
loop_
_entity.id
_entity.type
_entity.pdbx_description
1 polymer ?
#
loop_
_entity_poly.entity_id
_entity_poly.type
_entity_poly.pdbx_seq_one_letter_code
_entity_poly.pdbx_strand_id
1 'polypeptide(L)' 'FYWHLAVYIIVNAFIIILITVNSNQSLFSFGTWATAFFWGIGLLFHFLGVFGPGFMFGKDWEERKIKEFMDRDRSNWE' A
#
# COMPACT_ATOMS: atom_id res chain seq x y z
N PHE A 1 -0.97 -5.11 3.92
CA PHE A 1 -0.18 -4.66 2.75
C PHE A 1 -0.03 -5.74 1.69
N TYR A 2 0.50 -6.94 2.02
CA TYR A 2 0.79 -8.00 1.05
C TYR A 2 -0.37 -8.43 0.15
N TRP A 3 -1.59 -8.56 0.70
CA TRP A 3 -2.77 -8.87 -0.11
C TRP A 3 -3.10 -7.76 -1.12
N HIS A 4 -2.95 -6.51 -0.71
CA HIS A 4 -3.19 -5.35 -1.59
C HIS A 4 -2.14 -5.29 -2.70
N LEU A 5 -0.87 -5.59 -2.37
CA LEU A 5 0.21 -5.71 -3.35
C LEU A 5 -0.04 -6.86 -4.34
N ALA A 6 -0.45 -8.03 -3.86
CA ALA A 6 -0.75 -9.18 -4.71
C ALA A 6 -1.88 -8.88 -5.71
N VAL A 7 -3.00 -8.33 -5.21
CA VAL A 7 -4.12 -7.90 -6.06
C VAL A 7 -3.67 -6.83 -7.05
N TYR A 8 -2.91 -5.84 -6.61
CA TYR A 8 -2.36 -4.80 -7.47
C TYR A 8 -1.54 -5.38 -8.63
N ILE A 9 -0.64 -6.34 -8.36
CA ILE A 9 0.19 -6.97 -9.40
C ILE A 9 -0.68 -7.76 -10.39
N ILE A 10 -1.55 -8.64 -9.89
CA ILE A 10 -2.35 -9.54 -10.72
C ILE A 10 -3.30 -8.74 -11.62
N VAL A 11 -4.02 -7.77 -11.06
CA VAL A 11 -5.00 -6.97 -11.80
C VAL A 11 -4.32 -6.07 -12.82
N ASN A 12 -3.23 -5.38 -12.46
CA ASN A 12 -2.55 -4.52 -13.42
C ASN A 12 -1.87 -5.30 -14.53
N ALA A 13 -1.27 -6.47 -14.23
CA ALA A 13 -0.74 -7.35 -15.28
C ALA A 13 -1.83 -7.77 -16.26
N PHE A 14 -3.01 -8.14 -15.77
CA PHE A 14 -4.16 -8.48 -16.61
C PHE A 14 -4.61 -7.31 -17.50
N ILE A 15 -4.73 -6.10 -16.93
CA ILE A 15 -5.12 -4.90 -17.67
C ILE A 15 -4.08 -4.55 -18.76
N ILE A 16 -2.79 -4.58 -18.43
CA ILE A 16 -1.72 -4.27 -19.38
C ILE A 16 -1.73 -5.25 -20.55
N ILE A 17 -1.89 -6.55 -20.28
CA ILE A 17 -2.01 -7.58 -21.31
C ILE A 17 -3.23 -7.31 -22.21
N LEU A 18 -4.40 -7.01 -21.62
CA LEU A 18 -5.60 -6.72 -22.39
C LEU A 18 -5.43 -5.50 -23.31
N ILE A 19 -4.87 -4.40 -22.80
CA ILE A 19 -4.65 -3.18 -23.60
C ILE A 19 -3.66 -3.45 -24.74
N THR A 20 -2.57 -4.16 -24.45
CA THR A 20 -1.53 -4.44 -25.44
C THR A 20 -2.05 -5.33 -26.57
N VAL A 21 -2.83 -6.36 -26.23
CA VAL A 21 -3.36 -7.32 -27.21
C VAL A 21 -4.52 -6.74 -28.02
N ASN A 22 -5.43 -5.98 -27.39
CA ASN A 22 -6.68 -5.55 -28.05
C ASN A 22 -6.57 -4.17 -28.71
N SER A 23 -5.70 -3.28 -28.24
CA SER A 23 -5.72 -1.87 -28.68
C SER A 23 -4.59 -1.51 -29.64
N ASN A 24 -3.72 -2.46 -30.01
CA ASN A 24 -2.47 -2.23 -30.76
C ASN A 24 -1.63 -1.07 -30.18
N GLN A 25 -1.88 -0.73 -28.89
CA GLN A 25 -1.19 0.31 -28.15
C GLN A 25 0.19 -0.23 -27.81
N SER A 26 1.20 0.60 -27.97
CA SER A 26 2.55 0.25 -27.56
C SER A 26 2.58 -0.08 -26.07
N LEU A 27 3.33 -1.12 -25.69
CA LEU A 27 3.65 -1.41 -24.30
C LEU A 27 4.27 -0.20 -23.59
N PHE A 28 4.91 0.71 -24.31
CA PHE A 28 5.55 1.90 -23.76
C PHE A 28 4.62 3.14 -23.76
N SER A 29 3.35 2.98 -24.14
CA SER A 29 2.37 4.05 -24.05
C SER A 29 2.07 4.37 -22.58
N PHE A 30 2.06 5.66 -22.23
CA PHE A 30 1.68 6.11 -20.90
C PHE A 30 0.28 5.62 -20.50
N GLY A 31 -0.65 5.55 -21.45
CA GLY A 31 -2.01 5.06 -21.21
C GLY A 31 -2.05 3.62 -20.71
N THR A 32 -1.15 2.76 -21.19
CA THR A 32 -1.06 1.35 -20.76
C THR A 32 -0.68 1.22 -19.28
N TRP A 33 0.12 2.16 -18.77
CA TRP A 33 0.61 2.16 -17.39
C TRP A 33 -0.11 3.12 -16.45
N ALA A 34 -0.98 4.00 -16.96
CA ALA A 34 -1.63 5.04 -16.19
C ALA A 34 -2.39 4.46 -14.98
N THR A 35 -3.17 3.40 -15.19
CA THR A 35 -3.91 2.72 -14.10
C THR A 35 -2.96 2.19 -13.04
N ALA A 36 -1.89 1.49 -13.43
CA ALA A 36 -0.89 0.98 -12.50
C ALA A 36 -0.23 2.12 -11.72
N PHE A 37 0.17 3.19 -12.41
CA PHE A 37 0.82 4.33 -11.78
C PHE A 37 -0.05 4.98 -10.69
N PHE A 38 -1.29 5.37 -11.02
CA PHE A 38 -2.16 6.05 -10.05
C PHE A 38 -2.61 5.13 -8.90
N TRP A 39 -2.87 3.85 -9.16
CA TRP A 39 -3.14 2.88 -8.09
C TRP A 39 -1.91 2.62 -7.22
N GLY A 40 -0.72 2.65 -7.82
CA GLY A 40 0.55 2.49 -7.12
C GLY A 40 0.78 3.57 -6.07
N ILE A 41 0.27 4.79 -6.29
CA ILE A 41 0.31 5.87 -5.29
C ILE A 41 -0.49 5.48 -4.04
N GLY A 42 -1.70 4.94 -4.20
CA GLY A 42 -2.51 4.46 -3.08
C GLY A 42 -1.83 3.31 -2.33
N LEU A 43 -1.22 2.38 -3.07
CA LEU A 43 -0.45 1.28 -2.50
C LEU A 43 0.78 1.78 -1.71
N LEU A 44 1.46 2.81 -2.21
CA LEU A 44 2.59 3.45 -1.53
C LEU A 44 2.16 4.10 -0.22
N PHE A 45 1.05 4.85 -0.19
CA PHE A 45 0.55 5.41 1.06
C PHE A 45 0.12 4.32 2.05
N HIS A 46 -0.46 3.23 1.58
CA HIS A 46 -0.78 2.08 2.43
C HIS A 46 0.49 1.40 2.97
N PHE A 47 1.55 1.30 2.16
CA PHE A 47 2.88 0.85 2.62
C PHE A 47 3.41 1.75 3.74
N LEU A 48 3.41 3.06 3.52
CA LEU A 48 3.88 4.04 4.51
C LEU A 48 3.01 4.03 5.78
N GLY A 49 1.71 3.79 5.68
CA GLY A 49 0.85 3.64 6.86
C GLY A 49 1.17 2.39 7.69
N VAL A 50 1.45 1.26 7.02
CA VAL A 50 1.72 -0.02 7.69
C VAL A 50 3.15 -0.11 8.23
N PHE A 51 4.14 0.34 7.47
CA PHE A 51 5.56 0.18 7.82
C PHE A 51 6.26 1.48 8.20
N GLY A 52 5.66 2.64 7.89
CA GLY A 52 6.26 3.94 8.17
C GLY A 52 6.57 4.16 9.64
N PRO A 53 5.75 3.71 10.62
CA PRO A 53 6.12 3.92 12.00
C PRO A 53 7.40 3.22 12.45
N GLY A 54 7.61 1.99 12.00
CA GLY A 54 8.84 1.25 12.29
C GLY A 54 10.07 1.79 11.54
N PHE A 55 9.88 2.38 10.35
CA PHE A 55 10.98 2.94 9.55
C PHE A 55 11.34 4.39 9.92
N MET A 56 10.37 5.23 10.28
CA MET A 56 10.57 6.66 10.51
C MET A 56 10.66 7.06 11.98
N PHE A 57 9.95 6.40 12.90
CA PHE A 57 9.81 6.92 14.28
C PHE A 57 10.63 6.18 15.34
N GLY A 58 11.23 5.02 15.03
CA GLY A 58 12.17 4.31 15.91
C GLY A 58 11.56 3.81 17.24
N LYS A 59 12.43 3.34 18.15
CA LYS A 59 12.04 2.72 19.44
C LYS A 59 11.21 3.63 20.35
N ASP A 60 11.50 4.93 20.37
CA ASP A 60 10.79 5.89 21.23
C ASP A 60 9.30 5.99 20.86
N TRP A 61 8.95 5.81 19.58
CA TRP A 61 7.56 5.78 19.15
C TRP A 61 6.85 4.48 19.54
N GLU A 62 7.56 3.35 19.43
CA GLU A 62 7.02 2.06 19.89
C GLU A 62 6.73 2.09 21.39
N GLU A 63 7.65 2.61 22.19
CA GLU A 63 7.52 2.67 23.66
C GLU A 63 6.33 3.56 24.08
N ARG A 64 6.11 4.69 23.40
CA ARG A 64 4.90 5.51 23.60
C ARG A 64 3.63 4.76 23.23
N LYS A 65 3.62 4.01 22.12
CA LYS A 65 2.43 3.25 21.70
C LYS A 65 2.10 2.13 22.68
N ILE A 66 3.09 1.41 23.17
CA ILE A 66 2.91 0.38 24.21
C ILE A 66 2.27 0.99 25.45
N LYS A 67 2.79 2.14 25.92
CA LYS A 67 2.20 2.85 27.06
C LYS A 67 0.75 3.28 26.80
N GLU A 68 0.46 3.81 25.60
CA GLU A 68 -0.89 4.20 25.19
C GLU A 68 -1.86 3.01 25.19
N PHE A 69 -1.42 1.81 24.74
CA PHE A 69 -2.23 0.59 24.80
C PHE A 69 -2.48 0.14 26.25
N MET A 70 -1.46 0.16 27.11
CA MET A 70 -1.60 -0.19 28.52
C MET A 70 -2.59 0.73 29.26
N ASP A 71 -2.55 2.04 28.96
CA ASP A 71 -3.42 3.02 29.59
C ASP A 71 -4.88 2.87 29.11
N ARG A 72 -5.09 2.59 27.81
CA ARG A 72 -6.42 2.29 27.25
C ARG A 72 -7.01 1.00 27.82
N ASP A 73 -6.21 -0.04 27.99
CA ASP A 73 -6.67 -1.27 28.63
C ASP A 73 -7.09 -0.96 30.07
N ARG A 74 -6.25 -0.27 30.86
CA ARG A 74 -6.59 0.11 32.24
C ARG A 74 -7.92 0.89 32.33
N SER A 75 -8.16 1.86 31.45
CA SER A 75 -9.42 2.64 31.48
C SER A 75 -10.65 1.85 31.01
N ASN A 76 -10.48 0.77 30.25
CA ASN A 76 -11.60 -0.08 29.84
C ASN A 76 -11.99 -1.10 30.93
N TRP A 77 -11.10 -1.34 31.91
CA TRP A 77 -11.35 -2.23 33.05
C TRP A 77 -11.87 -1.50 34.30
N GLU A 78 -11.87 -0.16 34.31
CA GLU A 78 -12.50 0.71 35.32
C GLU A 78 -13.91 1.16 34.89
#